data_AF-A0A7D3XN57-F1
#
_entry.id   AF-A0A7D3XN57-F1
#
_cell.length_a   1.000
_cell.length_b   1.000
_cell.length_c   1.000
_cell.angle_alpha   90.00
_cell.angle_beta   90.00
_cell.angle_gamma   90.00
#
_symmetry.space_group_name_H-M   'P 1'
#
loop_
_entity.id
_entity.type
_entity.pdbx_description
1 polymer ?
#
loop_
_entity_poly.entity_id
_entity_poly.type
_entity_poly.pdbx_seq_one_letter_code
_entity_poly.pdbx_strand_id
1 'polypeptide(L)'
;MTIPAWQYLVSMPIYIILLMLAVEFMRKHYKFAAVFWVVSLLTFPLWQYNLDGWFRWVKTLSVLLPTAFVVGFARIAQFEKREGWWKMFRKDWVMWFLYAILGLNILEASLKDFEMGNWFNGISGLILIVTIPLVKSAKGKKIGWKISEEKPGDLIAYTDAIWNFLYTTWNIAFVYAEHPGYAASSLCILLAAELYPVIKKRPELYVQARVYTLAIHILIRATYDIFTPVMDSSAFANENVVYWWGLINFVLHVPYLFWYFYKNRKANSVPLNS
;
A
#
# COMPACT_ATOMS: atom_id res chain seq x y z
N MET A 1 -23.60 8.89 -15.17
CA MET A 1 -24.72 9.36 -14.32
C MET A 1 -24.15 10.33 -13.31
N THR A 2 -24.74 11.50 -13.09
CA THR A 2 -24.24 12.44 -12.08
C THR A 2 -24.68 11.95 -10.70
N ILE A 3 -23.79 11.31 -9.96
CA ILE A 3 -24.05 10.89 -8.58
C ILE A 3 -24.15 12.16 -7.72
N PRO A 4 -25.18 12.29 -6.87
CA PRO A 4 -25.36 13.48 -6.05
C PRO A 4 -24.29 13.58 -4.95
N ALA A 5 -23.84 14.80 -4.65
CA ALA A 5 -22.73 15.06 -3.71
C ALA A 5 -22.90 14.40 -2.33
N TRP A 6 -24.13 14.34 -1.82
CA TRP A 6 -24.43 13.71 -0.52
C TRP A 6 -24.11 12.21 -0.50
N GLN A 7 -24.20 11.53 -1.64
CA GLN A 7 -23.92 10.11 -1.73
C GLN A 7 -22.43 9.83 -1.54
N TYR A 8 -21.54 10.70 -2.05
CA TYR A 8 -20.10 10.63 -1.73
C TYR A 8 -19.82 10.95 -0.26
N LEU A 9 -20.47 11.98 0.28
CA LEU A 9 -20.31 12.39 1.69
C LEU A 9 -20.71 11.29 2.69
N VAL A 10 -21.62 10.40 2.31
CA VAL A 10 -22.04 9.26 3.15
C VAL A 10 -21.22 8.01 2.84
N SER A 11 -21.11 7.64 1.57
CA SER A 11 -20.49 6.37 1.18
C SER A 11 -18.98 6.35 1.43
N MET A 12 -18.26 7.44 1.18
CA MET A 12 -16.80 7.47 1.33
C MET A 12 -16.36 7.35 2.80
N PRO A 13 -16.93 8.11 3.77
CA PRO A 13 -16.60 7.91 5.18
C PRO A 13 -16.99 6.53 5.69
N ILE A 14 -18.16 6.00 5.30
CA ILE A 14 -18.57 4.64 5.68
C ILE A 14 -17.54 3.63 5.19
N TYR A 15 -17.12 3.72 3.92
CA TYR A 15 -16.14 2.79 3.37
C TYR A 15 -14.77 2.91 4.05
N ILE A 16 -14.30 4.12 4.35
CA ILE A 16 -13.07 4.37 5.12
C ILE A 16 -13.16 3.72 6.50
N ILE A 17 -14.26 3.92 7.23
CA ILE A 17 -14.48 3.34 8.56
C ILE A 17 -14.49 1.82 8.48
N LEU A 18 -15.23 1.24 7.53
CA LEU A 18 -15.28 -0.21 7.32
C LEU A 18 -13.90 -0.80 7.04
N LEU A 19 -13.10 -0.14 6.20
CA LEU A 19 -11.73 -0.55 5.91
C LEU A 19 -10.84 -0.49 7.16
N MET A 20 -10.90 0.60 7.94
CA MET A 20 -10.12 0.71 9.17
C MET A 20 -10.51 -0.35 10.21
N LEU A 21 -11.81 -0.64 10.36
CA LEU A 21 -12.31 -1.71 11.22
C LEU A 21 -11.83 -3.08 10.72
N ALA A 22 -11.90 -3.34 9.42
CA ALA A 22 -11.42 -4.57 8.82
C ALA A 22 -9.91 -4.76 9.02
N VAL A 23 -9.11 -3.70 8.84
CA VAL A 23 -7.66 -3.72 9.11
C VAL A 23 -7.39 -4.03 10.58
N GLU A 24 -8.07 -3.36 11.52
CA GLU A 24 -7.91 -3.62 12.95
C GLU A 24 -8.28 -5.06 13.31
N PHE A 25 -9.38 -5.58 12.75
CA PHE A 25 -9.85 -6.93 12.96
C PHE A 25 -8.86 -7.98 12.42
N MET A 26 -8.48 -7.86 11.15
CA MET A 26 -7.49 -8.75 10.49
C MET A 26 -6.12 -8.68 11.17
N ARG A 27 -5.76 -7.51 11.69
CA ARG A 27 -4.54 -7.34 12.48
C ARG A 27 -4.64 -8.11 13.79
N LYS A 28 -5.67 -7.91 14.61
CA LYS A 28 -5.85 -8.61 15.89
C LYS A 28 -6.00 -10.12 15.73
N HIS A 29 -6.71 -10.56 14.69
CA HIS A 29 -7.00 -11.96 14.40
C HIS A 29 -6.15 -12.49 13.24
N TYR A 30 -4.83 -12.52 13.41
CA TYR A 30 -3.88 -12.92 12.35
C TYR A 30 -4.14 -14.32 11.76
N LYS A 31 -4.66 -15.28 12.55
CA LYS A 31 -5.08 -16.61 12.06
C LYS A 31 -6.26 -16.52 11.10
N PHE A 32 -7.28 -15.78 11.52
CA PHE A 32 -8.46 -15.53 10.70
C PHE A 32 -8.04 -14.85 9.40
N ALA A 33 -7.19 -13.82 9.49
CA ALA A 33 -6.70 -13.12 8.30
C ALA A 33 -5.99 -14.08 7.32
N ALA A 34 -5.09 -14.94 7.81
CA ALA A 34 -4.40 -15.90 6.94
C ALA A 34 -5.37 -16.86 6.25
N VAL A 35 -6.33 -17.43 7.00
CA VAL A 35 -7.34 -18.34 6.43
C VAL A 35 -8.24 -17.60 5.45
N PHE A 36 -8.72 -16.40 5.81
CA PHE A 36 -9.57 -15.57 4.97
C PHE A 36 -8.91 -15.28 3.63
N TRP A 37 -7.63 -14.89 3.61
CA TRP A 37 -6.92 -14.57 2.37
C TRP A 37 -6.62 -15.81 1.52
N VAL A 38 -6.44 -16.99 2.13
CA VAL A 38 -6.30 -18.23 1.36
C VAL A 38 -7.65 -18.63 0.74
N VAL A 39 -8.73 -18.55 1.51
CA VAL A 39 -10.09 -18.87 1.04
C VAL A 39 -10.55 -17.87 -0.02
N SER A 40 -10.17 -16.59 0.09
CA SER A 40 -10.56 -15.60 -0.91
C SER A 40 -10.00 -15.87 -2.30
N LEU A 41 -8.88 -16.59 -2.42
CA LEU A 41 -8.35 -17.05 -3.72
C LEU A 41 -9.28 -18.06 -4.41
N LEU A 42 -10.13 -18.77 -3.67
CA LEU A 42 -11.13 -19.67 -4.24
C LEU A 42 -12.25 -18.91 -4.97
N THR A 43 -12.33 -17.59 -4.80
CA THR A 43 -13.26 -16.74 -5.57
C THR A 43 -12.78 -16.44 -6.99
N PHE A 44 -11.63 -16.99 -7.42
CA PHE A 44 -11.09 -16.81 -8.77
C PHE A 44 -12.09 -17.02 -9.93
N PRO A 45 -13.08 -17.95 -9.87
CA PRO A 45 -14.03 -18.12 -10.97
C PRO A 45 -14.92 -16.88 -11.17
N LEU A 46 -15.17 -16.10 -10.11
CA LEU A 46 -15.94 -14.87 -10.17
C LEU A 46 -15.15 -13.72 -10.81
N TRP A 47 -13.83 -13.82 -10.85
CA TRP A 47 -12.96 -12.73 -11.31
C TRP A 47 -13.03 -12.54 -12.83
N GLN A 48 -13.35 -13.59 -13.58
CA GLN A 48 -13.49 -13.51 -15.05
C GLN A 48 -14.58 -12.53 -15.50
N TYR A 49 -15.59 -12.28 -14.66
CA TYR A 49 -16.68 -11.38 -14.97
C TYR A 49 -16.37 -9.90 -14.72
N ASN A 50 -15.35 -9.58 -13.92
CA ASN A 50 -15.02 -8.21 -13.50
C ASN A 50 -13.60 -7.76 -13.89
N LEU A 51 -12.69 -8.71 -14.13
CA LEU A 51 -11.30 -8.42 -14.51
C LEU A 51 -11.10 -8.48 -16.02
N ASP A 52 -11.32 -7.33 -16.67
CA ASP A 52 -10.98 -7.16 -18.08
C ASP A 52 -9.49 -6.86 -18.28
N GLY A 53 -8.84 -7.69 -19.11
CA GLY A 53 -7.45 -7.50 -19.54
C GLY A 53 -6.40 -8.13 -18.64
N TRP A 54 -5.30 -8.58 -19.25
CA TRP A 54 -4.21 -9.29 -18.58
C TRP A 54 -3.59 -8.48 -17.41
N PHE A 55 -3.53 -7.16 -17.56
CA PHE A 55 -2.98 -6.26 -16.56
C PHE A 55 -3.73 -6.37 -15.21
N ARG A 56 -5.07 -6.38 -15.25
CA ARG A 56 -5.89 -6.48 -14.02
C ARG A 56 -5.71 -7.83 -13.33
N TRP A 57 -5.58 -8.89 -14.10
CA TRP A 57 -5.27 -10.22 -13.58
C TRP A 57 -3.92 -10.24 -12.86
N VAL A 58 -2.88 -9.71 -13.49
CA VAL A 58 -1.55 -9.64 -12.88
C VAL A 58 -1.56 -8.79 -11.62
N LYS A 59 -2.25 -7.63 -11.62
CA LYS A 59 -2.40 -6.77 -10.44
C LYS A 59 -3.11 -7.48 -9.29
N THR A 60 -4.21 -8.19 -9.58
CA THR A 60 -4.98 -8.90 -8.56
C THR A 60 -4.16 -10.02 -7.92
N LEU A 61 -3.47 -10.82 -8.75
CA LEU A 61 -2.63 -11.91 -8.27
C LEU A 61 -1.40 -11.40 -7.51
N SER A 62 -0.76 -10.32 -7.97
CA SER A 62 0.43 -9.74 -7.34
C SER A 62 0.14 -9.12 -5.97
N VAL A 63 -1.11 -8.82 -5.64
CA VAL A 63 -1.53 -8.34 -4.33
C VAL A 63 -2.07 -9.47 -3.45
N LEU A 64 -2.97 -10.30 -3.96
CA LEU A 64 -3.65 -11.32 -3.16
C LEU A 64 -2.73 -12.48 -2.78
N LEU A 65 -1.88 -12.96 -3.69
CA LEU A 65 -0.97 -14.08 -3.39
C LEU A 65 0.04 -13.72 -2.29
N PRO A 66 0.75 -12.57 -2.34
CA PRO A 66 1.65 -12.19 -1.25
C PRO A 66 0.91 -11.92 0.06
N THR A 67 -0.29 -11.35 0.01
CA THR A 67 -1.09 -11.11 1.23
C THR A 67 -1.49 -12.42 1.90
N ALA A 68 -1.95 -13.40 1.11
CA ALA A 68 -2.36 -14.72 1.60
C ALA A 68 -1.17 -15.55 2.11
N PHE A 69 -0.19 -15.77 1.23
CA PHE A 69 0.86 -16.75 1.47
C PHE A 69 2.09 -16.18 2.17
N VAL A 70 2.41 -14.90 1.99
CA VAL A 70 3.60 -14.31 2.62
C VAL A 70 3.22 -13.59 3.89
N VAL A 71 2.33 -12.60 3.85
CA VAL A 71 1.95 -11.85 5.05
C VAL A 71 1.18 -12.74 6.02
N GLY A 72 0.19 -13.51 5.55
CA GLY A 72 -0.58 -14.44 6.38
C GLY A 72 0.29 -15.47 7.10
N PHE A 73 1.10 -16.21 6.35
CA PHE A 73 1.94 -17.27 6.94
C PHE A 73 3.15 -16.75 7.71
N ALA A 74 3.79 -15.64 7.29
CA ALA A 74 4.91 -15.08 8.04
C ALA A 74 4.50 -14.55 9.41
N ARG A 75 3.29 -13.97 9.53
CA ARG A 75 2.75 -13.55 10.83
C ARG A 75 2.50 -14.74 11.75
N ILE A 76 1.90 -15.83 11.25
CA ILE A 76 1.71 -17.07 12.02
C ILE A 76 3.06 -17.68 12.42
N ALA A 77 3.99 -17.81 11.46
CA ALA A 77 5.29 -18.42 11.66
C ALA A 77 6.11 -17.68 12.74
N GLN A 78 6.15 -16.35 12.66
CA GLN A 78 6.92 -15.53 13.58
C GLN A 78 6.29 -15.47 14.96
N PHE A 79 4.97 -15.30 15.04
CA PHE A 79 4.27 -15.20 16.32
C PHE A 79 4.25 -16.53 17.10
N GLU A 80 3.91 -17.63 16.44
CA GLU A 80 3.82 -18.94 17.11
C GLU A 80 5.17 -19.66 17.19
N LYS A 81 6.24 -19.06 16.65
CA LYS A 81 7.58 -19.65 16.56
C LYS A 81 7.56 -21.10 16.04
N ARG A 82 6.64 -21.41 15.12
CA ARG A 82 6.44 -22.76 14.59
C ARG A 82 7.70 -23.33 13.95
N GLU A 83 7.93 -24.61 14.19
CA GLU A 83 9.07 -25.33 13.65
C GLU A 83 8.79 -25.99 12.28
N GLY A 84 9.82 -26.58 11.67
CA GLY A 84 9.71 -27.21 10.35
C GLY A 84 9.69 -26.22 9.19
N TRP A 85 8.81 -26.43 8.21
CA TRP A 85 8.69 -25.59 7.01
C TRP A 85 8.34 -24.12 7.31
N TRP A 86 7.69 -23.85 8.45
CA TRP A 86 7.40 -22.50 8.94
C TRP A 86 8.65 -21.66 9.20
N LYS A 87 9.81 -22.29 9.48
CA LYS A 87 11.10 -21.58 9.63
C LYS A 87 11.46 -20.82 8.36
N MET A 88 11.00 -21.26 7.19
CA MET A 88 11.20 -20.54 5.93
C MET A 88 10.60 -19.13 5.99
N PHE A 89 9.39 -18.98 6.53
CA PHE A 89 8.69 -17.68 6.59
C PHE A 89 9.21 -16.73 7.67
N ARG A 90 10.20 -17.16 8.46
CA ARG A 90 10.90 -16.32 9.45
C ARG A 90 12.24 -15.78 8.95
N LYS A 91 12.66 -16.17 7.74
CA LYS A 91 13.91 -15.74 7.13
C LYS A 91 13.76 -14.37 6.47
N ASP A 92 14.90 -13.70 6.26
CA ASP A 92 14.96 -12.36 5.69
C ASP A 92 14.40 -12.24 4.27
N TRP A 93 14.33 -13.34 3.51
CA TRP A 93 13.77 -13.32 2.16
C TRP A 93 12.32 -12.83 2.16
N VAL A 94 11.56 -13.07 3.22
CA VAL A 94 10.18 -12.58 3.35
C VAL A 94 10.15 -11.06 3.31
N MET A 95 11.06 -10.41 4.04
CA MET A 95 11.12 -8.96 4.11
C MET A 95 11.62 -8.37 2.78
N TRP A 96 12.62 -8.99 2.16
CA TRP A 96 13.07 -8.63 0.81
C TRP A 96 11.98 -8.80 -0.24
N PHE A 97 11.16 -9.85 -0.14
CA PHE A 97 10.04 -10.08 -1.04
C PHE A 97 8.93 -9.03 -0.87
N LEU A 98 8.56 -8.70 0.37
CA LEU A 98 7.58 -7.63 0.64
C LEU A 98 8.09 -6.25 0.18
N TYR A 99 9.37 -5.97 0.40
CA TYR A 99 10.03 -4.77 -0.13
C TYR A 99 10.00 -4.73 -1.66
N ALA A 100 10.33 -5.85 -2.32
CA ALA A 100 10.33 -5.95 -3.78
C ALA A 100 8.93 -5.77 -4.37
N ILE A 101 7.89 -6.34 -3.75
CA ILE A 101 6.50 -6.14 -4.20
C ILE A 101 6.06 -4.69 -4.06
N LEU A 102 6.39 -4.05 -2.93
CA LEU A 102 6.09 -2.62 -2.77
C LEU A 102 6.80 -1.78 -3.84
N GLY A 103 8.09 -2.05 -4.07
CA GLY A 103 8.87 -1.40 -5.12
C GLY A 103 8.29 -1.64 -6.52
N LEU A 104 7.89 -2.87 -6.84
CA LEU A 104 7.24 -3.22 -8.10
C LEU A 104 5.89 -2.51 -8.25
N ASN A 105 5.10 -2.42 -7.19
CA ASN A 105 3.82 -1.72 -7.20
C ASN A 105 4.01 -0.23 -7.53
N ILE A 106 5.04 0.41 -6.94
CA ILE A 106 5.38 1.80 -7.23
C ILE A 106 5.90 1.93 -8.66
N LEU A 107 6.78 1.03 -9.09
CA LEU A 107 7.37 1.06 -10.42
C LEU A 107 6.33 0.91 -11.52
N GLU A 108 5.43 -0.06 -11.38
CA GLU A 108 4.33 -0.33 -12.31
C GLU A 108 3.44 0.91 -12.50
N ALA A 109 3.04 1.56 -11.40
CA ALA A 109 2.27 2.79 -11.45
C ALA A 109 3.08 3.97 -12.03
N SER A 110 4.38 4.07 -11.72
CA SER A 110 5.25 5.11 -12.28
C SER A 110 5.44 4.97 -13.79
N LEU A 111 5.60 3.73 -14.29
CA LEU A 111 5.72 3.44 -15.72
C LEU A 111 4.43 3.79 -16.45
N LYS A 112 3.28 3.45 -15.86
CA LYS A 112 1.99 3.87 -16.39
C LYS A 112 1.80 5.37 -16.39
N ASP A 113 2.25 6.08 -15.35
CA ASP A 113 2.24 7.54 -15.35
C ASP A 113 3.05 8.11 -16.52
N PHE A 114 4.19 7.52 -16.86
CA PHE A 114 4.96 7.92 -18.05
C PHE A 114 4.21 7.62 -19.35
N GLU A 115 3.56 6.46 -19.46
CA GLU A 115 2.73 6.11 -20.63
C GLU A 115 1.55 7.07 -20.82
N MET A 116 0.97 7.58 -19.73
CA MET A 116 -0.12 8.57 -19.75
C MET A 116 0.37 10.01 -19.94
N GLY A 117 1.69 10.26 -20.00
CA GLY A 117 2.26 11.60 -20.13
C GLY A 117 2.38 12.40 -18.82
N ASN A 118 2.17 11.77 -17.66
CA ASN A 118 2.29 12.39 -16.33
C ASN A 118 3.71 12.30 -15.78
N TRP A 119 4.66 12.91 -16.51
CA TRP A 119 6.10 12.83 -16.21
C TRP A 119 6.47 13.22 -14.78
N PHE A 120 5.89 14.30 -14.25
CA PHE A 120 6.18 14.77 -12.88
C PHE A 120 5.76 13.76 -11.81
N ASN A 121 4.61 13.11 -11.98
CA ASN A 121 4.14 12.09 -11.05
C ASN A 121 4.95 10.79 -11.19
N GLY A 122 5.27 10.38 -12.42
CA GLY A 122 6.14 9.23 -12.67
C GLY A 122 7.53 9.37 -12.03
N ILE A 123 8.16 10.55 -12.15
CA ILE A 123 9.46 10.82 -11.49
C ILE A 123 9.33 10.79 -9.97
N SER A 124 8.24 11.33 -9.42
CA SER A 124 7.98 11.28 -7.98
C SER A 124 7.91 9.84 -7.47
N GLY A 125 7.32 8.92 -8.25
CA GLY A 125 7.31 7.49 -7.95
C GLY A 125 8.70 6.86 -7.94
N LEU A 126 9.58 7.23 -8.88
CA LEU A 126 10.98 6.78 -8.87
C LEU A 126 11.74 7.29 -7.64
N ILE A 127 11.49 8.53 -7.21
CA ILE A 127 12.04 9.08 -5.96
C ILE A 127 11.56 8.26 -4.76
N LEU A 128 10.28 7.86 -4.73
CA LEU A 128 9.75 7.00 -3.68
C LEU A 128 10.48 5.65 -3.61
N ILE A 129 10.76 5.02 -4.75
CA ILE A 129 11.53 3.76 -4.83
C ILE A 129 12.92 3.92 -4.21
N VAL A 130 13.63 5.00 -4.55
CA VAL A 130 14.98 5.27 -4.02
C VAL A 130 14.97 5.56 -2.51
N THR A 131 13.87 6.12 -2.00
CA THR A 131 13.76 6.53 -0.60
C THR A 131 13.08 5.50 0.31
N ILE A 132 12.60 4.36 -0.23
CA ILE A 132 12.04 3.26 0.60
C ILE A 132 13.12 2.79 1.60
N PRO A 133 12.80 2.66 2.90
CA PRO A 133 13.75 2.13 3.87
C PRO A 133 14.17 0.70 3.49
N LEU A 134 15.48 0.50 3.35
CA LEU A 134 16.07 -0.80 3.03
C LEU A 134 15.76 -1.84 4.12
N VAL A 135 15.51 -3.08 3.70
CA VAL A 135 15.24 -4.22 4.59
C VAL A 135 16.40 -4.42 5.58
N LYS A 136 17.63 -4.38 5.08
CA LYS A 136 18.87 -4.35 5.90
C LYS A 136 19.76 -3.23 5.41
N SER A 137 20.12 -2.30 6.30
CA SER A 137 21.18 -1.32 6.00
C SER A 137 22.55 -2.01 6.01
N ALA A 138 23.43 -1.64 5.07
CA ALA A 138 24.75 -2.24 4.82
C ALA A 138 25.71 -2.29 6.04
N LYS A 139 25.37 -1.63 7.16
CA LYS A 139 26.17 -1.63 8.40
C LYS A 139 25.51 -2.36 9.57
N GLY A 140 24.49 -3.19 9.34
CA GLY A 140 23.86 -4.01 10.39
C GLY A 140 23.07 -3.25 11.48
N LYS A 141 23.02 -1.91 11.41
CA LYS A 141 22.49 -1.05 12.48
C LYS A 141 21.00 -0.75 12.42
N LYS A 142 20.32 -0.95 11.29
CA LYS A 142 18.88 -0.66 11.15
C LYS A 142 18.20 -1.70 10.26
N ILE A 143 17.23 -2.39 10.85
CA ILE A 143 16.28 -3.24 10.15
C ILE A 143 15.12 -2.34 9.76
N GLY A 144 14.97 -2.01 8.46
CA GLY A 144 13.87 -1.16 7.99
C GLY A 144 12.51 -1.85 8.04
N TRP A 145 12.50 -3.18 8.08
CA TRP A 145 11.30 -4.02 8.00
C TRP A 145 11.39 -5.19 8.98
N LYS A 146 10.39 -5.32 9.85
CA LYS A 146 10.32 -6.37 10.87
C LYS A 146 8.91 -6.92 10.96
N ILE A 147 8.76 -8.22 11.23
CA ILE A 147 7.50 -8.76 11.73
C ILE A 147 7.63 -8.87 13.26
N SER A 148 6.71 -8.25 13.99
CA SER A 148 6.73 -8.25 15.45
C SER A 148 6.63 -9.68 16.00
N GLU A 149 7.40 -9.96 17.05
CA GLU A 149 7.28 -11.21 17.82
C GLU A 149 6.17 -11.11 18.88
N GLU A 150 5.76 -9.89 19.23
CA GLU A 150 4.71 -9.63 20.20
C GLU A 150 3.32 -9.66 19.57
N LYS A 151 2.29 -10.00 20.35
CA LYS A 151 0.90 -9.95 19.88
C LYS A 151 0.59 -8.53 19.34
N PRO A 152 0.03 -8.39 18.13
CA PRO A 152 -0.56 -9.42 17.27
C PRO A 152 0.30 -9.85 16.07
N GLY A 153 1.62 -9.73 16.14
CA GLY A 153 2.54 -10.11 15.05
C GLY A 153 2.49 -9.14 13.88
N ASP A 154 2.60 -7.84 14.15
CA ASP A 154 2.46 -6.76 13.16
C ASP A 154 3.61 -6.75 12.13
N LEU A 155 3.29 -6.47 10.87
CA LEU A 155 4.27 -6.13 9.84
C LEU A 155 4.65 -4.65 10.02
N ILE A 156 5.84 -4.44 10.54
CA ILE A 156 6.39 -3.13 10.89
C ILE A 156 7.35 -2.71 9.77
N ALA A 157 7.05 -1.59 9.13
CA ALA A 157 7.98 -0.91 8.23
C ALA A 157 8.31 0.45 8.84
N TYR A 158 9.59 0.70 9.15
CA TYR A 158 10.02 1.96 9.76
C TYR A 158 10.14 3.08 8.73
N THR A 159 9.02 3.40 8.08
CA THR A 159 8.90 4.55 7.18
C THR A 159 8.75 5.84 7.98
N ASP A 160 9.30 6.93 7.43
CA ASP A 160 9.04 8.27 7.98
C ASP A 160 7.60 8.70 7.67
N ALA A 161 6.94 9.43 8.57
CA ALA A 161 5.58 9.92 8.33
C ALA A 161 5.48 10.78 7.05
N ILE A 162 6.54 11.54 6.73
CA ILE A 162 6.64 12.31 5.49
C ILE A 162 6.67 11.37 4.27
N TRP A 163 7.38 10.23 4.35
CA TRP A 163 7.40 9.25 3.26
C TRP A 163 6.00 8.67 3.02
N ASN A 164 5.28 8.33 4.10
CA ASN A 164 3.92 7.81 4.02
C ASN A 164 2.98 8.82 3.35
N PHE A 165 3.07 10.09 3.73
CA PHE A 165 2.28 11.17 3.13
C PHE A 165 2.60 11.34 1.64
N LEU A 166 3.88 11.43 1.28
CA LEU A 166 4.36 11.56 -0.10
C LEU A 166 3.88 10.39 -0.96
N TYR A 167 3.99 9.16 -0.43
CA TYR A 167 3.47 7.97 -1.08
C TYR A 167 1.95 8.01 -1.26
N THR A 168 1.19 8.46 -0.26
CA THR A 168 -0.27 8.60 -0.39
C THR A 168 -0.63 9.60 -1.49
N THR A 169 -0.09 10.83 -1.45
CA THR A 169 -0.44 11.87 -2.46
C THR A 169 -0.01 11.47 -3.88
N TRP A 170 1.14 10.82 -4.02
CA TRP A 170 1.60 10.27 -5.30
C TRP A 170 0.63 9.22 -5.84
N ASN A 171 0.18 8.30 -4.98
CA ASN A 171 -0.74 7.22 -5.36
C ASN A 171 -2.14 7.77 -5.69
N ILE A 172 -2.61 8.80 -4.97
CA ILE A 172 -3.87 9.48 -5.29
C ILE A 172 -3.80 10.09 -6.70
N ALA A 173 -2.73 10.83 -7.00
CA ALA A 173 -2.55 11.44 -8.31
C ALA A 173 -2.49 10.41 -9.44
N PHE A 174 -1.79 9.29 -9.22
CA PHE A 174 -1.72 8.18 -10.18
C PHE A 174 -3.11 7.61 -10.46
N VAL A 175 -3.87 7.23 -9.43
CA VAL A 175 -5.19 6.59 -9.65
C VAL A 175 -6.21 7.56 -10.23
N TYR A 176 -6.14 8.83 -9.84
CA TYR A 176 -6.98 9.87 -10.42
C TYR A 176 -6.73 10.05 -11.92
N ALA A 177 -5.49 9.84 -12.39
CA ALA A 177 -5.14 9.83 -13.81
C ALA A 177 -5.52 8.53 -14.53
N GLU A 178 -5.19 7.36 -13.96
CA GLU A 178 -5.37 6.06 -14.61
C GLU A 178 -6.85 5.70 -14.79
N HIS A 179 -7.65 5.88 -13.74
CA HIS A 179 -9.05 5.47 -13.71
C HIS A 179 -9.91 6.47 -12.95
N PRO A 180 -10.29 7.58 -13.60
CA PRO A 180 -11.06 8.63 -12.96
C PRO A 180 -12.39 8.14 -12.36
N GLY A 181 -13.01 7.10 -12.92
CA GLY A 181 -14.24 6.50 -12.38
C GLY A 181 -14.09 5.82 -11.02
N TYR A 182 -12.91 5.28 -10.69
CA TYR A 182 -12.64 4.63 -9.40
C TYR A 182 -11.78 5.47 -8.45
N ALA A 183 -11.50 6.72 -8.81
CA ALA A 183 -10.64 7.62 -8.04
C ALA A 183 -11.19 7.85 -6.62
N ALA A 184 -12.51 8.02 -6.45
CA ALA A 184 -13.11 8.20 -5.12
C ALA A 184 -12.94 6.97 -4.22
N SER A 185 -13.22 5.76 -4.71
CA SER A 185 -13.02 4.53 -3.93
C SER A 185 -11.53 4.27 -3.63
N SER A 186 -10.65 4.67 -4.53
CA SER A 186 -9.20 4.54 -4.37
C SER A 186 -8.63 5.57 -3.39
N LEU A 187 -9.21 6.77 -3.36
CA LEU A 187 -8.94 7.76 -2.33
C LEU A 187 -9.32 7.23 -0.94
N CYS A 188 -10.47 6.54 -0.81
CA CYS A 188 -10.88 5.93 0.46
C CYS A 188 -9.86 4.92 0.98
N ILE A 189 -9.32 4.04 0.14
CA ILE A 189 -8.35 3.02 0.60
C ILE A 189 -7.01 3.66 1.02
N LEU A 190 -6.61 4.73 0.34
CA LEU A 190 -5.39 5.47 0.63
C LEU A 190 -5.54 6.27 1.93
N LEU A 191 -6.65 6.98 2.09
CA LEU A 191 -6.98 7.69 3.34
C LEU A 191 -7.14 6.72 4.51
N ALA A 192 -7.78 5.56 4.32
CA ALA A 192 -7.88 4.56 5.39
C ALA A 192 -6.49 4.05 5.82
N ALA A 193 -5.59 3.81 4.87
CA ALA A 193 -4.22 3.37 5.15
C ALA A 193 -3.38 4.44 5.85
N GLU A 194 -3.64 5.74 5.58
CA GLU A 194 -2.93 6.85 6.21
C GLU A 194 -3.51 7.26 7.57
N LEU A 195 -4.85 7.32 7.69
CA LEU A 195 -5.53 7.69 8.94
C LEU A 195 -5.32 6.62 10.02
N TYR A 196 -5.31 5.34 9.65
CA TYR A 196 -5.15 4.23 10.60
C TYR A 196 -3.89 4.36 11.49
N PRO A 197 -2.66 4.48 10.94
CA PRO A 197 -1.45 4.66 11.75
C PRO A 197 -1.42 5.98 12.51
N VAL A 198 -2.00 7.06 11.96
CA VAL A 198 -2.10 8.37 12.63
C VAL A 198 -2.97 8.27 13.88
N ILE A 199 -4.15 7.67 13.78
CA ILE A 199 -5.08 7.44 14.90
C ILE A 199 -4.43 6.56 15.98
N LYS A 200 -3.69 5.53 15.56
CA LYS A 200 -2.98 4.63 16.48
C LYS A 200 -1.66 5.22 17.01
N LYS A 201 -1.23 6.40 16.54
CA LYS A 201 0.09 7.03 16.82
C LYS A 201 1.27 6.08 16.55
N ARG A 202 1.14 5.23 15.53
CA ARG A 202 2.09 4.18 15.15
C ARG A 202 2.34 4.23 13.64
N PRO A 203 3.21 5.16 13.15
CA PRO A 203 3.48 5.35 11.73
C PRO A 203 4.00 4.07 11.05
N GLU A 204 4.61 3.17 11.81
CA GLU A 204 5.21 1.94 11.32
C GLU A 204 4.19 0.88 10.86
N LEU A 205 2.90 1.08 11.15
CA LEU A 205 1.80 0.22 10.69
C LEU A 205 1.29 0.61 9.30
N TYR A 206 1.80 1.68 8.70
CA TYR A 206 1.32 2.20 7.41
C TYR A 206 1.34 1.14 6.31
N VAL A 207 2.46 0.44 6.13
CA VAL A 207 2.60 -0.57 5.08
C VAL A 207 1.64 -1.74 5.30
N GLN A 208 1.45 -2.19 6.54
CA GLN A 208 0.49 -3.25 6.85
C GLN A 208 -0.95 -2.81 6.56
N ALA A 209 -1.32 -1.59 6.96
CA ALA A 209 -2.63 -1.02 6.65
C ALA A 209 -2.83 -0.89 5.14
N ARG A 210 -1.80 -0.49 4.40
CA ARG A 210 -1.82 -0.38 2.93
C ARG A 210 -2.01 -1.74 2.26
N VAL A 211 -1.30 -2.78 2.70
CA VAL A 211 -1.46 -4.14 2.17
C VAL A 211 -2.90 -4.63 2.35
N TYR A 212 -3.46 -4.51 3.55
CA TYR A 212 -4.82 -4.99 3.80
C TYR A 212 -5.90 -4.15 3.11
N THR A 213 -5.81 -2.82 3.14
CA THR A 213 -6.79 -1.96 2.44
C THR A 213 -6.78 -2.21 0.93
N LEU A 214 -5.59 -2.33 0.33
CA LEU A 214 -5.45 -2.64 -1.09
C LEU A 214 -5.98 -4.04 -1.43
N ALA A 215 -5.63 -5.06 -0.64
CA ALA A 215 -6.08 -6.42 -0.87
C ALA A 215 -7.61 -6.55 -0.74
N ILE A 216 -8.22 -5.89 0.26
CA ILE A 216 -9.68 -5.90 0.44
C ILE A 216 -10.35 -5.24 -0.75
N HIS A 217 -9.85 -4.06 -1.16
CA HIS A 217 -10.42 -3.32 -2.27
C HIS A 217 -10.33 -4.08 -3.60
N ILE A 218 -9.17 -4.66 -3.90
CA ILE A 218 -8.96 -5.47 -5.10
C ILE A 218 -9.83 -6.72 -5.07
N LEU A 219 -9.93 -7.40 -3.92
CA LEU A 219 -10.80 -8.57 -3.79
C LEU A 219 -12.26 -8.22 -4.09
N ILE A 220 -12.77 -7.14 -3.48
CA ILE A 220 -14.14 -6.66 -3.73
C ILE A 220 -14.31 -6.41 -5.22
N ARG A 221 -13.43 -5.60 -5.85
CA ARG A 221 -13.49 -5.29 -7.28
C ARG A 221 -13.41 -6.51 -8.19
N ALA A 222 -12.63 -7.52 -7.81
CA ALA A 222 -12.54 -8.77 -8.57
C ALA A 222 -13.82 -9.59 -8.45
N THR A 223 -14.51 -9.54 -7.30
CA THR A 223 -15.75 -10.31 -7.09
C THR A 223 -17.02 -9.61 -7.55
N TYR A 224 -17.13 -8.30 -7.36
CA TYR A 224 -18.33 -7.51 -7.63
C TYR A 224 -18.02 -6.01 -7.65
N ASP A 225 -18.55 -5.28 -8.63
CA ASP A 225 -18.40 -3.83 -8.69
C ASP A 225 -19.47 -3.09 -7.87
N ILE A 226 -19.17 -2.85 -6.59
CA ILE A 226 -19.98 -1.97 -5.73
C ILE A 226 -19.65 -0.48 -5.89
N PHE A 227 -18.56 -0.13 -6.59
CA PHE A 227 -18.01 1.22 -6.55
C PHE A 227 -18.54 2.10 -7.68
N THR A 228 -18.68 1.59 -8.91
CA THR A 228 -19.26 2.39 -10.01
C THR A 228 -20.69 2.88 -9.73
N PRO A 229 -21.60 2.12 -9.07
CA PRO A 229 -22.95 2.64 -8.83
C PRO A 229 -23.03 3.67 -7.70
N VAL A 230 -22.03 3.70 -6.81
CA VAL A 230 -22.11 4.47 -5.55
C VAL A 230 -21.09 5.61 -5.46
N MET A 231 -19.95 5.47 -6.14
CA MET A 231 -18.78 6.34 -6.03
C MET A 231 -18.11 6.63 -7.37
N ASP A 232 -18.80 6.51 -8.50
CA ASP A 232 -18.22 6.85 -9.81
C ASP A 232 -17.73 8.31 -9.83
N SER A 233 -16.42 8.52 -9.89
CA SER A 233 -15.81 9.85 -9.90
C SER A 233 -15.45 10.36 -11.30
N SER A 234 -15.97 9.73 -12.36
CA SER A 234 -15.70 10.13 -13.75
C SER A 234 -16.09 11.60 -14.03
N ALA A 235 -17.11 12.11 -13.35
CA ALA A 235 -17.54 13.51 -13.46
C ALA A 235 -16.52 14.52 -12.90
N PHE A 236 -15.61 14.08 -12.02
CA PHE A 236 -14.57 14.92 -11.44
C PHE A 236 -13.25 14.85 -12.22
N ALA A 237 -13.17 14.07 -13.30
CA ALA A 237 -11.95 13.89 -14.08
C ALA A 237 -11.51 15.20 -14.73
N ASN A 238 -10.29 15.66 -14.45
CA ASN A 238 -9.74 16.86 -15.07
C ASN A 238 -8.23 16.72 -15.27
N GLU A 239 -7.79 16.81 -16.52
CA GLU A 239 -6.39 16.67 -16.92
C GLU A 239 -5.50 17.77 -16.30
N ASN A 240 -6.03 18.99 -16.13
CA ASN A 240 -5.28 20.06 -15.46
C ASN A 240 -5.00 19.74 -14.00
N VAL A 241 -5.96 19.09 -13.31
CA VAL A 241 -5.78 18.66 -11.92
C VAL A 241 -4.70 17.60 -11.84
N VAL A 242 -4.67 16.63 -12.76
CA VAL A 242 -3.62 15.62 -12.85
C VAL A 242 -2.24 16.27 -12.99
N TYR A 243 -2.10 17.21 -13.93
CA TYR A 243 -0.83 17.90 -14.18
C TYR A 243 -0.33 18.69 -12.98
N TRP A 244 -1.18 19.56 -12.40
CA TRP A 244 -0.80 20.39 -11.27
C TRP A 244 -0.52 19.56 -10.01
N TRP A 245 -1.28 18.48 -9.79
CA TRP A 245 -1.03 17.56 -8.67
C TRP A 245 0.31 16.83 -8.85
N GLY A 246 0.60 16.34 -10.06
CA GLY A 246 1.89 15.74 -10.39
C GLY A 246 3.05 16.71 -10.16
N LEU A 247 2.90 17.97 -10.55
CA LEU A 247 3.91 19.01 -10.31
C LEU A 247 4.12 19.29 -8.82
N ILE A 248 3.03 19.42 -8.04
CA ILE A 248 3.10 19.60 -6.59
C ILE A 248 3.82 18.40 -5.95
N ASN A 249 3.46 17.18 -6.35
CA ASN A 249 4.14 15.97 -5.88
C ASN A 249 5.64 16.07 -6.17
N PHE A 250 6.04 16.41 -7.39
CA PHE A 250 7.44 16.54 -7.75
C PHE A 250 8.18 17.56 -6.88
N VAL A 251 7.60 18.76 -6.68
CA VAL A 251 8.16 19.81 -5.83
C VAL A 251 8.29 19.38 -4.37
N LEU A 252 7.41 18.50 -3.87
CA LEU A 252 7.51 17.97 -2.50
C LEU A 252 8.52 16.80 -2.39
N HIS A 253 8.62 15.96 -3.43
CA HIS A 253 9.48 14.77 -3.42
C HIS A 253 10.96 15.12 -3.58
N VAL A 254 11.29 16.12 -4.39
CA VAL A 254 12.69 16.53 -4.64
C VAL A 254 13.40 17.00 -3.36
N PRO A 255 12.87 17.93 -2.55
CA PRO A 255 13.47 18.31 -1.27
C PRO A 255 13.57 17.14 -0.30
N TYR A 256 12.55 16.26 -0.29
CA TYR A 256 12.56 15.06 0.54
C TYR A 256 13.71 14.10 0.18
N LEU A 257 14.01 13.92 -1.11
CA LEU A 257 15.14 13.13 -1.57
C LEU A 257 16.47 13.65 -1.00
N PHE A 258 16.70 14.96 -1.09
CA PHE A 258 17.90 15.59 -0.53
C PHE A 258 17.97 15.44 0.98
N TRP A 259 16.85 15.65 1.67
CA TRP A 259 16.76 15.47 3.12
C TRP A 259 17.03 14.02 3.54
N TYR A 260 16.51 13.04 2.80
CA TYR A 260 16.71 11.61 3.06
C TYR A 260 18.19 11.23 2.98
N PHE A 261 18.88 11.66 1.92
CA PHE A 261 20.32 11.43 1.79
C PHE A 261 21.13 12.17 2.86
N TYR A 262 20.76 13.41 3.20
CA TYR A 262 21.40 14.17 4.27
C TYR A 262 21.25 13.46 5.63
N LYS A 263 20.03 13.01 5.98
CA LYS A 263 19.73 12.26 7.20
C LYS A 263 20.53 10.96 7.26
N ASN A 264 20.60 10.21 6.16
CA ASN A 264 21.37 8.98 6.07
C ASN A 264 22.87 9.23 6.20
N ARG A 265 23.40 10.31 5.59
CA ARG A 265 24.80 10.71 5.73
C ARG A 265 25.13 11.10 7.17
N LYS A 266 24.28 11.90 7.83
CA LYS A 266 24.44 12.31 9.23
C LYS A 266 24.36 11.13 10.19
N ALA A 267 23.43 10.19 9.96
CA ALA A 267 23.34 8.96 10.73
C ALA A 267 24.58 8.06 10.58
N ASN A 268 25.27 8.15 9.44
CA ASN A 268 26.51 7.42 9.16
C ASN A 268 27.77 8.13 9.68
N SER A 269 27.70 9.44 9.97
CA SER A 269 28.83 10.25 10.42
C SER A 269 28.95 10.40 11.94
N VAL A 270 28.01 9.86 12.72
CA VAL A 270 28.13 9.77 14.18
C VAL A 270 29.04 8.57 14.52
N PRO A 271 30.26 8.78 15.05
CA PRO A 271 31.11 7.71 15.54
C PRO A 271 30.44 7.06 16.76
N LEU A 272 30.56 5.74 16.89
CA LEU A 272 30.19 5.03 18.12
C LEU A 272 31.19 5.42 19.22
N ASN A 273 30.84 6.41 20.04
CA ASN A 273 31.39 6.53 21.38
C ASN A 273 30.27 6.23 22.38
N SER A 274 30.64 5.38 23.36
CA SER A 274 29.91 4.82 24.51
C SER A 274 28.77 3.86 24.21
#